data_AF-A0A9Q0ZZD3-F1
#
_entry.id   AF-A0A9Q0ZZD3-F1
#
_cell.length_a   1.000
_cell.length_b   1.000
_cell.length_c   1.000
_cell.angle_alpha   90.00
_cell.angle_beta   90.00
_cell.angle_gamma   90.00
#
_symmetry.space_group_name_H-M   'P 1'
#
loop_
_entity.id
_entity.type
_entity.pdbx_description
1 polymer ?
#
loop_
_entity_poly.entity_id
_entity_poly.type
_entity_poly.pdbx_seq_one_letter_code
_entity_poly.pdbx_strand_id
1 'polypeptide(L)'
;MTTKVEDQEAAGKKDFIDTLKLMEGELGDKPYFGGETLGYVDVALLPYCCWFYTYENILNFSLEADCPKLNAYCKRCLQKESVSKSLEDPKKIYDFALKLRKKLGVE
;
A
#
# COMPACT_ATOMS: atom_id res chain seq x y z
N MET A 1 -8.40 -20.95 20.71
CA MET A 1 -7.89 -21.00 19.32
C MET A 1 -8.11 -19.67 18.61
N THR A 2 -9.26 -19.02 18.80
CA THR A 2 -9.62 -17.70 18.25
C THR A 2 -8.63 -16.58 18.62
N THR A 3 -8.25 -16.50 19.90
CA THR A 3 -7.33 -15.48 20.42
C THR A 3 -5.97 -15.48 19.72
N LYS A 4 -5.47 -16.66 19.35
CA LYS A 4 -4.17 -16.80 18.69
C LYS A 4 -4.18 -16.29 17.24
N VAL A 5 -5.32 -16.41 16.55
CA VAL A 5 -5.48 -15.90 15.16
C VAL A 5 -5.64 -14.39 15.18
N GLU A 6 -6.47 -13.86 16.08
CA GLU A 6 -6.66 -12.41 16.28
C GLU A 6 -5.33 -11.72 16.65
N ASP A 7 -4.55 -12.31 17.54
CA ASP A 7 -3.22 -11.82 17.93
C ASP A 7 -2.23 -11.82 16.75
N GLN A 8 -2.29 -12.84 15.89
CA GLN A 8 -1.45 -12.94 14.69
C GLN A 8 -1.83 -11.92 13.61
N GLU A 9 -3.13 -11.68 13.40
CA GLU A 9 -3.61 -10.66 12.46
C GLU A 9 -3.25 -9.26 12.94
N ALA A 10 -3.40 -8.97 14.23
CA ALA A 10 -3.01 -7.70 14.83
C ALA A 10 -1.50 -7.46 14.72
N ALA A 11 -0.67 -8.48 14.98
CA ALA A 11 0.77 -8.41 14.79
C ALA A 11 1.14 -8.16 13.33
N GLY A 12 0.54 -8.90 12.39
CA GLY A 12 0.78 -8.72 10.96
C GLY A 12 0.38 -7.33 10.46
N LYS A 13 -0.76 -6.79 10.92
CA LYS A 13 -1.17 -5.41 10.63
C LYS A 13 -0.14 -4.40 11.14
N LYS A 14 0.34 -4.58 12.37
CA LYS A 14 1.34 -3.69 12.96
C LYS A 14 2.63 -3.71 12.16
N ASP A 15 3.15 -4.89 11.84
CA ASP A 15 4.39 -5.05 11.08
C ASP A 15 4.28 -4.45 9.67
N PHE A 16 3.10 -4.56 9.04
CA PHE A 16 2.82 -3.91 7.76
C PHE A 16 2.88 -2.38 7.87
N ILE A 17 2.20 -1.79 8.86
CA ILE A 17 2.23 -0.33 9.07
C ILE A 17 3.65 0.14 9.43
N ASP A 18 4.37 -0.58 10.29
CA ASP A 18 5.74 -0.24 10.67
C ASP A 18 6.70 -0.31 9.47
N THR A 19 6.46 -1.24 8.54
CA THR A 19 7.17 -1.29 7.25
C THR A 19 6.89 -0.06 6.40
N LEU A 20 5.62 0.38 6.31
CA LEU A 20 5.27 1.61 5.57
C LEU A 20 5.93 2.85 6.18
N LYS A 21 6.00 2.94 7.51
CA LYS A 21 6.69 4.03 8.22
C LYS A 21 8.19 4.01 7.96
N LEU A 22 8.82 2.83 7.92
CA LEU A 22 10.22 2.70 7.55
C LEU A 22 10.44 3.21 6.12
N MET A 23 9.59 2.80 5.17
CA MET A 23 9.66 3.25 3.78
C MET A 23 9.43 4.76 3.66
N GLU A 24 8.52 5.33 4.45
CA GLU A 24 8.31 6.77 4.51
C GLU A 24 9.53 7.51 5.05
N GLY A 25 10.18 6.98 6.09
CA GLY A 25 11.44 7.49 6.62
C GLY A 25 12.55 7.48 5.56
N GLU A 26 12.69 6.37 4.84
CA GLU A 26 13.66 6.23 3.75
C GLU A 26 13.34 7.15 2.57
N LEU A 27 12.07 7.39 2.25
CA LEU A 27 11.67 8.38 1.25
C LEU A 27 12.12 9.78 1.69
N GLY A 28 11.87 10.13 2.96
CA GLY A 28 12.21 11.43 3.53
C GLY A 28 11.50 12.54 2.77
N ASP A 29 12.25 13.56 2.34
CA ASP A 29 11.72 14.69 1.55
C ASP A 29 11.94 14.52 0.04
N LYS A 30 12.44 13.36 -0.39
CA LYS A 30 12.69 13.09 -1.81
C LYS A 30 11.37 12.96 -2.58
N PRO A 31 11.30 13.44 -3.84
CA PRO A 31 10.11 13.23 -4.65
C PRO A 31 9.94 11.76 -5.08
N TYR A 32 11.02 10.98 -5.15
CA TYR A 32 10.99 9.54 -5.41
C TYR A 32 12.07 8.83 -4.59
N PHE A 33 11.97 7.51 -4.44
CA PHE A 33 13.04 6.74 -3.80
C PHE A 33 14.35 6.82 -4.58
N GLY A 34 14.28 6.96 -5.91
CA GLY A 34 15.41 7.26 -6.78
C GLY A 34 15.93 8.70 -6.73
N GLY A 35 15.42 9.56 -5.83
CA GLY A 35 15.76 10.99 -5.79
C GLY A 35 14.83 11.81 -6.68
N GLU A 36 15.39 12.53 -7.66
CA GLU A 36 14.65 13.42 -8.56
C GLU A 36 13.81 12.68 -9.63
N THR A 37 14.17 11.42 -9.91
CA THR A 37 13.49 10.58 -10.90
C THR A 37 13.11 9.23 -10.33
N LEU A 38 12.20 8.51 -11.00
CA LEU A 38 11.86 7.14 -10.61
C LEU A 38 13.11 6.26 -10.73
N GLY A 39 13.44 5.58 -9.64
CA GLY A 39 14.51 4.60 -9.54
C GLY A 39 13.99 3.18 -9.38
N TYR A 40 14.89 2.26 -9.07
CA TYR A 40 14.57 0.84 -8.92
C TYR A 40 13.52 0.57 -7.84
N VAL A 41 13.68 1.17 -6.66
CA VAL A 41 12.75 0.99 -5.53
C VAL A 41 11.35 1.53 -5.89
N ASP A 42 11.28 2.63 -6.64
CA ASP A 42 10.01 3.14 -7.11
C ASP A 42 9.30 2.13 -8.01
N VAL A 43 9.98 1.56 -9.00
CA VAL A 43 9.41 0.56 -9.90
C VAL A 43 8.91 -0.67 -9.14
N ALA A 44 9.62 -1.09 -8.09
CA ALA A 44 9.19 -2.20 -7.23
C ALA A 44 7.94 -1.86 -6.39
N LEU A 45 7.79 -0.61 -5.95
CA LEU A 45 6.71 -0.17 -5.06
C LEU A 45 5.45 0.27 -5.80
N LEU A 46 5.58 0.85 -6.99
CA LEU A 46 4.47 1.43 -7.76
C LEU A 46 3.25 0.50 -7.94
N PRO A 47 3.41 -0.82 -8.19
CA PRO A 47 2.27 -1.74 -8.26
C PRO A 47 1.41 -1.76 -7.00
N TYR A 48 1.99 -1.48 -5.83
CA TYR A 48 1.27 -1.44 -4.56
C TYR A 48 0.48 -0.14 -4.37
N CYS A 49 0.78 0.92 -5.12
CA CYS A 49 0.05 2.19 -5.01
C CYS A 49 -1.45 2.04 -5.28
N CYS A 50 -1.85 1.19 -6.24
CA CYS A 50 -3.27 0.92 -6.50
C CYS A 50 -3.90 -0.05 -5.48
N TRP A 51 -3.09 -0.79 -4.71
CA TRP A 51 -3.55 -1.68 -3.65
C TRP A 51 -3.75 -0.97 -2.31
N PHE A 52 -3.20 0.23 -2.09
CA PHE A 52 -3.33 0.90 -0.79
C PHE A 52 -4.78 1.14 -0.37
N TYR A 53 -5.66 1.49 -1.30
CA TYR A 53 -7.10 1.57 -1.01
C TYR A 53 -7.64 0.24 -0.45
N THR A 54 -7.21 -0.89 -1.01
CA THR A 54 -7.61 -2.22 -0.55
C THR A 54 -7.07 -2.49 0.86
N TYR A 55 -5.81 -2.18 1.12
CA TYR A 55 -5.19 -2.39 2.43
C TYR A 55 -5.82 -1.50 3.51
N GLU A 56 -6.11 -0.23 3.22
CA GLU A 56 -6.77 0.69 4.15
C GLU A 56 -8.13 0.13 4.61
N ASN A 57 -8.93 -0.39 3.67
CA ASN A 57 -10.25 -0.95 3.97
C ASN A 57 -10.17 -2.29 4.71
N ILE A 58 -9.27 -3.19 4.32
CA ILE A 58 -9.16 -4.53 4.94
C ILE A 58 -8.50 -4.46 6.31
N LEU A 59 -7.41 -3.71 6.43
CA LEU A 59 -6.64 -3.62 7.67
C LEU A 59 -7.16 -2.50 8.58
N ASN A 60 -8.11 -1.67 8.14
CA ASN A 60 -8.67 -0.55 8.90
C ASN A 60 -7.58 0.39 9.43
N PHE A 61 -6.82 0.98 8.52
CA PHE A 61 -5.83 2.03 8.79
C PHE A 61 -5.92 3.12 7.72
N SER A 62 -5.18 4.22 7.88
CA SER A 62 -5.16 5.29 6.88
C SER A 62 -3.72 5.62 6.50
N LEU A 63 -3.37 5.40 5.22
CA LEU A 63 -2.08 5.79 4.69
C LEU A 63 -1.89 7.31 4.78
N GLU A 64 -2.96 8.08 4.59
CA GLU A 64 -2.92 9.54 4.71
C GLU A 64 -2.61 10.02 6.13
N ALA A 65 -3.15 9.36 7.16
CA ALA A 65 -2.89 9.73 8.55
C ALA A 65 -1.58 9.14 9.10
N ASP A 66 -1.31 7.87 8.79
CA ASP A 66 -0.19 7.12 9.35
C ASP A 66 1.12 7.36 8.59
N CYS A 67 1.05 7.60 7.27
CA CYS A 67 2.20 7.79 6.38
C CYS A 67 1.96 8.89 5.30
N PRO A 68 1.76 10.16 5.70
CA PRO A 68 1.34 11.25 4.81
C PRO A 68 2.28 11.52 3.62
N LYS A 69 3.59 11.41 3.79
CA LYS A 69 4.57 11.60 2.71
C LYS A 69 4.53 10.44 1.73
N LEU A 70 4.35 9.22 2.22
CA LEU A 70 4.19 8.04 1.35
C LEU A 70 2.88 8.12 0.56
N ASN A 71 1.79 8.59 1.18
CA ASN A 71 0.54 8.89 0.48
C ASN A 71 0.73 9.95 -0.62
N ALA A 72 1.41 11.07 -0.31
CA ALA A 72 1.72 12.11 -1.28
C ALA A 72 2.59 11.58 -2.44
N TYR A 73 3.55 10.72 -2.14
CA TYR A 73 4.36 10.01 -3.13
C TYR A 73 3.50 9.15 -4.06
N CYS A 74 2.57 8.35 -3.53
CA CYS A 74 1.68 7.52 -4.33
C CYS A 74 0.81 8.39 -5.26
N LYS A 75 0.21 9.47 -4.73
CA LYS A 75 -0.59 10.43 -5.51
C LYS A 75 0.23 11.05 -6.64
N ARG A 76 1.47 11.50 -6.36
CA ARG A 76 2.39 12.05 -7.36
C ARG A 76 2.76 11.03 -8.43
N CYS A 77 3.02 9.79 -8.05
CA CYS A 77 3.37 8.74 -8.99
C CYS A 77 2.21 8.40 -9.93
N LEU A 78 0.98 8.35 -9.41
CA LEU A 78 -0.22 8.07 -10.21
C LEU A 78 -0.57 9.19 -11.21
N GLN A 79 -0.03 10.40 -11.05
CA GLN A 79 -0.17 11.46 -12.05
C GLN A 79 0.71 11.26 -13.29
N LYS A 80 1.73 10.38 -13.23
CA LYS A 80 2.55 10.06 -14.39
C LYS A 80 1.81 9.12 -15.32
N GLU A 81 1.70 9.51 -16.58
CA GLU A 81 0.98 8.75 -17.61
C GLU A 81 1.51 7.32 -17.77
N SER A 82 2.82 7.11 -17.69
CA SER A 82 3.43 5.78 -17.77
C SER A 82 3.01 4.87 -16.62
N VAL A 83 2.78 5.44 -15.43
CA VAL A 83 2.35 4.71 -14.24
C VAL A 83 0.85 4.46 -14.31
N SER A 84 0.04 5.49 -14.55
CA SER A 84 -1.42 5.36 -14.56
C SER A 84 -1.94 4.44 -15.65
N LYS A 85 -1.26 4.34 -16.80
CA LYS A 85 -1.58 3.36 -17.85
C LYS A 85 -1.22 1.92 -17.50
N SER A 86 -0.31 1.73 -16.54
CA SER A 86 0.19 0.40 -16.14
C SER A 86 -0.56 -0.17 -14.93
N LEU A 87 -1.29 0.66 -14.20
CA LEU A 87 -2.01 0.28 -12.98
C LEU A 87 -3.52 0.26 -13.23
N GLU A 88 -4.17 -0.74 -12.65
CA GLU A 88 -5.63 -0.84 -12.66
C GLU A 88 -6.26 0.10 -11.62
N ASP A 89 -7.55 0.40 -11.79
CA ASP A 89 -8.33 1.19 -10.84
C ASP A 89 -8.32 0.59 -9.42
N PRO A 90 -8.03 1.38 -8.35
CA PRO A 90 -7.97 0.87 -6.98
C PRO A 90 -9.24 0.19 -6.49
N LYS A 91 -10.43 0.59 -6.96
CA LYS A 91 -11.70 -0.04 -6.56
C LYS A 91 -11.88 -1.40 -7.23
N LYS A 92 -11.46 -1.55 -8.48
CA LYS A 92 -11.47 -2.87 -9.13
C LYS A 92 -10.52 -3.85 -8.45
N ILE A 93 -9.35 -3.37 -7.99
CA ILE A 93 -8.42 -4.16 -7.19
C ILE A 93 -9.07 -4.57 -5.86
N TYR A 94 -9.79 -3.66 -5.20
CA TYR A 94 -10.53 -3.99 -3.98
C TYR A 94 -11.60 -5.06 -4.22
N ASP A 95 -12.43 -4.92 -5.25
CA ASP A 95 -13.43 -5.92 -5.63
C ASP A 95 -12.79 -7.28 -5.93
N PHE A 96 -11.63 -7.29 -6.59
CA PHE A 96 -10.85 -8.50 -6.85
C PHE A 96 -10.34 -9.12 -5.55
N ALA A 97 -9.79 -8.32 -4.64
CA ALA A 97 -9.28 -8.79 -3.36
C ALA A 97 -10.38 -9.40 -2.48
N LEU A 98 -11.58 -8.80 -2.45
CA LEU A 98 -12.74 -9.37 -1.75
C LEU A 98 -13.12 -10.74 -2.32
N LYS A 99 -13.17 -10.89 -3.65
CA LYS A 99 -13.44 -12.17 -4.31
C LYS A 99 -12.36 -13.21 -3.98
N LEU A 100 -11.10 -12.79 -3.94
CA LEU A 100 -9.97 -13.67 -3.60
C LEU A 100 -10.04 -14.14 -2.15
N ARG A 101 -10.29 -13.24 -1.19
CA ARG A 101 -10.47 -13.58 0.24
C ARG A 101 -11.59 -14.61 0.43
N LYS A 102 -12.74 -14.38 -0.20
CA LYS A 102 -13.85 -15.32 -0.20
C LYS A 102 -13.46 -16.70 -0.74
N LYS A 103 -12.73 -16.74 -1.87
CA LYS A 103 -12.27 -18.00 -2.47
C LYS A 103 -11.27 -18.74 -1.58
N LEU A 104 -10.46 -18.01 -0.83
CA LEU A 104 -9.45 -18.55 0.08
C LEU A 104 -10.01 -18.87 1.48
N GLY A 105 -11.26 -18.51 1.78
CA GLY A 105 -11.88 -18.75 3.09
C GLY A 105 -11.29 -17.91 4.22
N VAL A 106 -10.77 -16.72 3.90
CA VAL A 106 -10.12 -15.79 4.84
C VAL A 106 -10.90 -14.47 4.94
N GLU A 107 -12.23 -14.56 4.89
CA GLU A 107 -13.11 -13.39 5.03
C GLU A 107 -12.96 -12.75 6.42
#